data_AF-A0A1R4JSZ2-F1
#
_entry.id   AF-A0A1R4JSZ2-F1
#
_cell.length_a   1.000
_cell.length_b   1.000
_cell.length_c   1.000
_cell.angle_alpha   90.00
_cell.angle_beta   90.00
_cell.angle_gamma   90.00
#
_symmetry.space_group_name_H-M   'P 1'
#
loop_
_entity.id
_entity.type
_entity.pdbx_description
1 polymer ?
#
loop_
_entity_poly.entity_id
_entity_poly.type
_entity_poly.pdbx_seq_one_letter_code
_entity_poly.pdbx_strand_id
1 'polypeptide(L)'
;MATHAQHNANHFAKSSDHLADYNENDYRHPAHGFCSSLDSDTNHAQEPLRVHVERVVRQYFAMLGDEIPTDLYELILKQIEEPLLSVVLEKTRGNQTKCAQILGLNRGTLRKKLKTYDLM
;
A
#
# COMPACT_ATOMS: atom_id res chain seq x y z
N MET A 1 -14.31 -44.29 28.01
CA MET A 1 -13.39 -43.83 29.06
C MET A 1 -11.96 -44.18 28.66
N ALA A 2 -11.13 -43.14 28.52
CA ALA A 2 -9.67 -43.04 28.54
C ALA A 2 -8.78 -44.16 27.95
N THR A 3 -8.07 -43.80 26.88
CA THR A 3 -6.82 -44.41 26.42
C THR A 3 -5.68 -44.07 27.39
N HIS A 4 -4.86 -45.07 27.75
CA HIS A 4 -3.69 -44.88 28.63
C HIS A 4 -2.53 -44.28 27.83
N ALA A 5 -2.11 -43.09 28.22
CA ALA A 5 -0.96 -42.37 27.68
C ALA A 5 0.33 -42.82 28.39
N GLN A 6 1.33 -43.23 27.60
CA GLN A 6 2.70 -43.36 28.09
C GLN A 6 3.39 -41.99 27.98
N HIS A 7 3.81 -41.52 29.15
CA HIS A 7 4.66 -40.36 29.33
C HIS A 7 6.04 -40.61 28.71
N ASN A 8 6.60 -39.59 28.08
CA ASN A 8 8.04 -39.37 28.16
C ASN A 8 8.30 -37.86 28.33
N ALA A 9 8.90 -37.54 29.48
CA ALA A 9 9.33 -36.20 29.85
C ALA A 9 10.84 -36.11 29.61
N ASN A 10 11.25 -35.30 28.64
CA ASN A 10 12.57 -34.68 28.57
C ASN A 10 12.33 -33.23 28.15
N HIS A 11 12.32 -32.29 29.11
CA HIS A 11 13.50 -31.67 29.71
C HIS A 11 14.17 -30.64 28.78
N PHE A 12 13.69 -29.40 28.95
CA PHE A 12 14.51 -28.20 29.14
C PHE A 12 15.08 -27.47 27.91
N ALA A 13 14.45 -26.31 27.69
CA ALA A 13 15.07 -24.98 27.54
C ALA A 13 15.24 -24.37 26.14
N LYS A 14 14.70 -23.14 26.09
CA LYS A 14 15.09 -21.94 25.31
C LYS A 14 14.77 -21.91 23.81
N SER A 15 13.75 -21.10 23.50
CA SER A 15 13.62 -20.32 22.27
C SER A 15 12.68 -19.14 22.57
N SER A 16 13.14 -18.09 23.28
CA SER A 16 13.72 -16.84 22.73
C SER A 16 13.36 -16.52 21.29
N ASP A 17 12.53 -15.48 21.15
CA ASP A 17 12.58 -14.44 20.12
C ASP A 17 12.93 -14.88 18.70
N HIS A 18 11.92 -15.33 17.95
CA HIS A 18 11.99 -15.27 16.49
C HIS A 18 11.51 -13.88 16.05
N LEU A 19 12.37 -12.89 16.27
CA LEU A 19 12.32 -11.63 15.52
C LEU A 19 12.34 -12.01 14.04
N ALA A 20 11.48 -11.36 13.25
CA ALA A 20 11.36 -11.61 11.83
C ALA A 20 12.76 -11.71 11.18
N ASP A 21 12.95 -12.80 10.46
CA ASP A 21 14.15 -13.13 9.69
C ASP A 21 14.25 -12.14 8.52
N TYR A 22 14.63 -10.90 8.83
CA TYR A 22 15.05 -9.91 7.85
C TYR A 22 16.50 -10.23 7.52
N ASN A 23 16.69 -10.93 6.40
CA ASN A 23 18.00 -11.19 5.84
C ASN A 23 18.66 -9.85 5.45
N GLU A 24 19.56 -9.36 6.29
CA GLU A 24 20.33 -8.10 6.15
C GLU A 24 21.12 -8.02 4.82
N ASN A 25 21.31 -9.15 4.14
CA ASN A 25 22.03 -9.26 2.88
C ASN A 25 21.21 -8.99 1.60
N ASP A 26 19.89 -8.87 1.68
CA ASP A 26 19.07 -8.51 0.52
C ASP A 26 18.98 -6.98 0.29
N TYR A 27 19.41 -6.16 1.26
CA TYR A 27 19.71 -4.73 1.04
C TYR A 27 21.15 -4.54 0.55
N ARG A 28 21.49 -5.26 -0.51
CA ARG A 28 22.73 -5.01 -1.24
C ARG A 28 22.59 -3.69 -1.98
N HIS A 29 22.95 -2.60 -1.32
CA HIS A 29 23.13 -1.27 -1.93
C HIS A 29 24.06 -1.41 -3.15
N PRO A 30 23.58 -1.15 -4.38
CA PRO A 30 24.48 -0.90 -5.47
C PRO A 30 25.10 0.48 -5.25
N ALA A 31 26.43 0.48 -5.18
CA ALA A 31 27.27 1.65 -5.03
C ALA A 31 26.90 2.76 -6.02
N HIS A 32 26.92 4.00 -5.50
CA HIS A 32 27.31 5.23 -6.19
C HIS A 32 27.41 5.16 -7.71
N GLY A 33 26.34 5.57 -8.38
CA GLY A 33 26.32 5.69 -9.82
C GLY A 33 24.96 6.10 -10.39
N PHE A 34 24.23 7.00 -9.74
CA PHE A 34 23.14 7.69 -10.43
C PHE A 34 23.52 9.16 -10.59
N CYS A 35 24.02 9.46 -11.79
CA CYS A 35 24.16 10.82 -12.29
C CYS A 35 22.83 11.54 -12.06
N SER A 36 22.86 12.62 -11.28
CA SER A 36 21.75 13.54 -11.12
C SER A 36 21.60 14.36 -12.41
N SER A 37 21.18 13.73 -13.49
CA SER A 37 20.49 14.44 -14.55
C SER A 37 19.05 14.60 -14.10
N LEU A 38 18.75 15.78 -13.55
CA LEU A 38 17.39 16.32 -13.59
C LEU A 38 17.04 16.49 -15.07
N ASP A 39 16.65 15.40 -15.71
CA ASP A 39 16.20 15.39 -17.09
C ASP A 39 14.84 16.07 -17.17
N SER A 40 14.90 17.40 -17.30
CA SER A 40 14.15 18.27 -18.20
C SER A 40 12.88 17.70 -18.86
N ASP A 41 11.74 18.31 -18.54
CA ASP A 41 10.66 18.70 -19.47
C ASP A 41 10.21 17.69 -20.54
N THR A 42 9.94 16.44 -20.17
CA THR A 42 9.32 15.46 -21.09
C THR A 42 7.86 15.18 -20.72
N ASN A 43 6.99 16.11 -21.10
CA ASN A 43 5.57 15.91 -21.41
C ASN A 43 4.85 14.76 -20.65
N HIS A 44 4.80 14.84 -19.32
CA HIS A 44 4.08 13.88 -18.45
C HIS A 44 2.56 13.83 -18.69
N ALA A 45 2.04 14.72 -19.54
CA ALA A 45 0.60 14.84 -19.80
C ALA A 45 -0.03 13.59 -20.45
N GLN A 46 0.77 12.64 -20.97
CA GLN A 46 0.30 11.43 -21.63
C GLN A 46 0.87 10.14 -21.01
N GLU A 47 1.50 10.20 -19.83
CA GLU A 47 2.00 9.00 -19.17
C GLU A 47 0.84 8.18 -18.55
N PRO A 48 0.82 6.84 -18.68
CA PRO A 48 -0.18 6.03 -18.01
C PRO A 48 -0.11 6.17 -16.49
N LEU A 49 -1.26 6.13 -15.80
CA LEU A 49 -1.34 6.27 -14.33
C LEU A 49 -0.36 5.33 -13.59
N ARG A 50 -0.19 4.09 -14.07
CA ARG A 50 0.76 3.13 -13.47
C ARG A 50 2.21 3.66 -13.44
N VAL A 51 2.64 4.37 -14.49
CA VAL A 51 3.99 4.93 -14.61
C VAL A 51 4.13 6.11 -13.66
N HIS A 52 3.08 6.94 -13.57
CA HIS A 52 3.03 8.05 -12.62
C HIS A 52 3.16 7.57 -11.17
N VAL A 53 2.37 6.56 -10.79
CA VAL A 53 2.40 5.97 -9.44
C VAL A 53 3.77 5.38 -9.13
N GLU A 54 4.36 4.62 -10.06
CA GLU A 54 5.71 4.07 -9.88
C GLU A 54 6.75 5.17 -9.64
N ARG A 55 6.72 6.23 -10.44
CA ARG A 55 7.64 7.37 -10.30
C ARG A 55 7.50 8.04 -8.94
N VAL A 56 6.28 8.32 -8.50
CA VAL A 56 6.00 8.96 -7.21
C VAL A 56 6.48 8.08 -6.05
N VAL A 57 6.23 6.76 -6.09
CA VAL A 57 6.68 5.84 -5.04
C VAL A 57 8.21 5.74 -4.99
N ARG A 58 8.88 5.68 -6.15
CA ARG A 58 10.36 5.70 -6.20
C ARG A 58 10.93 7.00 -5.63
N GLN A 59 10.32 8.14 -5.96
CA GLN A 59 10.70 9.43 -5.42
C GLN A 59 10.48 9.51 -3.91
N TYR A 60 9.39 8.95 -3.40
CA TYR A 60 9.12 8.86 -1.97
C TYR A 60 10.22 8.10 -1.23
N PHE A 61 10.62 6.92 -1.71
CA PHE A 61 11.74 6.18 -1.10
C PHE A 61 13.08 6.92 -1.20
N ALA A 62 13.34 7.63 -2.31
CA ALA A 62 14.56 8.43 -2.43
C ALA A 62 14.62 9.59 -1.42
N MET A 63 13.47 10.15 -1.03
CA MET A 63 13.38 11.20 0.00
C MET A 63 13.48 10.64 1.42
N LEU A 64 13.03 9.41 1.63
CA LEU A 64 13.00 8.76 2.93
C LEU A 64 14.39 8.27 3.39
N GLY A 65 15.33 8.06 2.44
CA GLY A 65 16.67 7.60 2.75
C GLY A 65 16.66 6.17 3.30
N ASP A 66 17.19 5.99 4.52
CA ASP A 66 17.32 4.69 5.18
C ASP A 66 16.13 4.36 6.10
N GLU A 67 15.13 5.25 6.22
CA GLU A 67 13.96 4.98 7.05
C GLU A 67 12.96 4.05 6.34
N ILE A 68 12.35 3.14 7.10
CA ILE A 68 11.32 2.22 6.59
C ILE A 68 9.94 2.84 6.82
N PRO A 69 9.13 3.05 5.77
CA PRO A 69 7.81 3.64 5.93
C PRO A 69 6.83 2.60 6.47
N THR A 70 6.00 3.00 7.44
CA THR A 70 4.87 2.20 7.91
C THR A 70 3.60 2.57 7.13
N ASP A 71 2.73 1.59 6.88
CA ASP A 71 1.40 1.78 6.26
C ASP A 71 1.40 2.44 4.86
N LEU A 72 2.50 2.30 4.10
CA LEU A 72 2.62 2.88 2.75
C LEU A 72 1.47 2.47 1.82
N TYR A 73 0.98 1.22 1.94
CA TYR A 73 -0.16 0.75 1.15
C TYR A 73 -1.41 1.60 1.40
N GLU A 74 -1.78 1.82 2.66
CA GLU A 74 -2.93 2.64 3.03
C GLU A 74 -2.73 4.11 2.64
N LEU A 75 -1.51 4.63 2.79
CA LEU A 75 -1.17 5.98 2.36
C LEU A 75 -1.44 6.18 0.86
N ILE A 76 -0.89 5.31 0.01
CA ILE A 76 -1.06 5.40 -1.44
C ILE A 76 -2.51 5.12 -1.84
N LEU A 77 -3.16 4.14 -1.21
CA LEU A 77 -4.54 3.79 -1.51
C LEU A 77 -5.46 5.00 -1.29
N LYS A 78 -5.30 5.74 -0.18
CA LYS A 78 -6.07 6.96 0.08
C LYS A 78 -5.86 8.03 -0.99
N GLN A 79 -4.62 8.26 -1.42
CA GLN A 79 -4.28 9.23 -2.46
C GLN A 79 -4.94 8.93 -3.81
N ILE A 80 -5.28 7.66 -4.07
CA ILE A 80 -5.90 7.25 -5.34
C ILE A 80 -7.43 7.16 -5.19
N GLU A 81 -7.91 6.59 -4.08
CA GLU A 81 -9.34 6.33 -3.89
C GLU A 81 -10.14 7.62 -3.69
N GLU A 82 -9.67 8.56 -2.89
CA GLU A 82 -10.37 9.82 -2.62
C GLU A 82 -10.66 10.62 -3.91
N PRO A 83 -9.68 10.93 -4.77
CA PRO A 83 -9.96 11.67 -6.01
C PRO A 83 -10.81 10.86 -6.99
N LEU A 84 -10.63 9.53 -7.07
CA LEU A 84 -11.47 8.67 -7.89
C LEU A 84 -12.95 8.78 -7.46
N LEU A 85 -13.22 8.66 -6.16
CA LEU A 85 -14.57 8.74 -5.62
C LEU A 85 -15.18 10.12 -5.80
N SER A 86 -14.42 11.17 -5.53
CA SER A 86 -14.85 12.56 -5.67
C SER A 86 -15.29 12.88 -7.10
N VAL A 87 -14.43 12.58 -8.09
CA VAL A 87 -14.71 12.86 -9.50
C VAL A 87 -15.92 12.08 -10.01
N VAL A 88 -16.05 10.80 -9.67
CA VAL A 88 -17.22 10.02 -10.10
C VAL A 88 -18.50 10.50 -9.41
N LEU A 89 -18.44 10.86 -8.12
CA LEU A 89 -19.59 11.40 -7.40
C LEU A 89 -20.07 12.73 -7.98
N GLU A 90 -19.14 13.62 -8.34
CA GLU A 90 -19.43 14.87 -9.07
C GLU A 90 -20.08 14.55 -10.42
N LYS A 91 -19.47 13.62 -11.18
CA LYS A 91 -19.98 13.23 -12.51
C LYS A 91 -21.41 12.67 -12.44
N THR A 92 -21.76 11.99 -11.36
CA THR A 92 -23.11 11.48 -11.12
C THR A 92 -24.02 12.45 -10.36
N ARG A 93 -23.57 13.68 -10.08
CA ARG A 93 -24.29 14.72 -9.34
C ARG A 93 -24.79 14.24 -7.98
N GLY A 94 -23.93 13.52 -7.26
CA GLY A 94 -24.26 12.95 -5.94
C GLY A 94 -25.10 11.67 -5.99
N ASN A 95 -25.45 11.14 -7.18
CA ASN A 95 -26.20 9.89 -7.27
C ASN A 95 -25.28 8.69 -6.96
N GLN A 96 -25.36 8.22 -5.71
CA GLN A 96 -24.54 7.11 -5.22
C GLN A 96 -24.83 5.78 -5.91
N THR A 97 -26.08 5.51 -6.31
CA THR A 97 -26.40 4.26 -7.03
C THR A 97 -25.72 4.22 -8.38
N LYS A 98 -25.74 5.34 -9.14
CA LYS A 98 -25.02 5.45 -10.41
C LYS A 98 -23.50 5.43 -10.20
N CYS A 99 -22.99 6.09 -9.17
CA CYS A 99 -21.57 6.09 -8.83
C CYS A 99 -21.07 4.66 -8.55
N ALA A 100 -21.83 3.90 -7.74
CA ALA A 100 -21.53 2.50 -7.44
C ALA A 100 -21.52 1.62 -8.69
N GLN A 101 -22.46 1.84 -9.62
CA GLN A 101 -22.51 1.14 -10.90
C GLN A 101 -21.28 1.47 -11.77
N ILE A 102 -20.90 2.75 -11.89
CA ILE A 102 -19.72 3.17 -12.67
C ILE A 102 -18.44 2.56 -12.10
N LEU A 103 -18.29 2.56 -10.77
CA LEU A 103 -17.11 2.03 -10.09
C LEU A 103 -17.12 0.51 -9.94
N GLY A 104 -18.23 -0.16 -10.28
CA GLY A 104 -18.39 -1.60 -10.08
C GLY A 104 -18.40 -2.03 -8.61
N LEU A 105 -18.82 -1.14 -7.70
CA LEU A 105 -18.84 -1.38 -6.27
C LEU A 105 -20.24 -1.75 -5.77
N ASN A 106 -20.31 -2.57 -4.73
CA ASN A 106 -21.54 -2.67 -3.95
C ASN A 106 -21.86 -1.30 -3.31
N ARG A 107 -23.14 -0.88 -3.31
CA ARG A 107 -23.59 0.39 -2.72
C ARG A 107 -23.18 0.55 -1.25
N GLY A 108 -23.24 -0.52 -0.46
CA GLY A 108 -22.80 -0.51 0.94
C GLY A 108 -21.31 -0.21 1.08
N THR A 109 -20.48 -0.79 0.20
CA THR A 109 -19.04 -0.52 0.12
C THR A 109 -18.77 0.93 -0.29
N LEU A 110 -19.44 1.42 -1.34
CA LEU A 110 -19.31 2.82 -1.76
C LEU A 110 -19.62 3.76 -0.61
N ARG A 111 -20.76 3.56 0.09
CA ARG A 111 -21.16 4.43 1.20
C ARG A 111 -20.15 4.43 2.35
N LYS A 112 -19.55 3.27 2.67
CA LYS A 112 -18.47 3.21 3.68
C LYS A 112 -17.26 4.03 3.23
N LYS A 113 -16.83 3.88 1.98
CA LYS A 113 -15.69 4.64 1.43
C LYS A 113 -15.96 6.14 1.40
N LEU A 114 -17.15 6.58 0.95
CA LEU A 114 -17.51 8.01 0.96
C LEU A 114 -17.45 8.63 2.36
N LYS A 115 -17.86 7.88 3.40
CA LYS A 115 -17.71 8.32 4.80
C LYS A 115 -16.26 8.38 5.26
N THR A 116 -15.42 7.44 4.84
CA THR A 116 -13.98 7.41 5.20
C THR A 116 -13.26 8.66 4.71
N TYR A 117 -13.70 9.24 3.58
CA TYR A 117 -13.10 10.42 2.96
C TYR A 117 -13.95 11.70 3.12
N ASP A 118 -14.92 11.71 4.05
CA ASP A 118 -15.78 12.87 4.34
C ASP A 118 -16.51 13.46 3.10
N LEU A 119 -16.87 12.61 2.14
CA LEU A 119 -17.61 12.98 0.92
C LEU A 119 -19.15 12.83 1.06
N MET A 120 -19.63 12.46 2.26
CA MET A 120 -21.05 12.24 2.59
C MET A 120 -21.30 12.29 4.10
#